data_AF-A0A819EN69-F1
#
_entry.id   AF-A0A819EN69-F1
#
_cell.length_a   1.000
_cell.length_b   1.000
_cell.length_c   1.000
_cell.angle_alpha   90.00
_cell.angle_beta   90.00
_cell.angle_gamma   90.00
#
_symmetry.space_group_name_H-M   'P 1'
#
loop_
_entity.id
_entity.type
_entity.pdbx_description
1 polymer ?
#
loop_
_entity_poly.entity_id
_entity_poly.type
_entity_poly.pdbx_seq_one_letter_code
_entity_poly.pdbx_strand_id
1 'polypeptide(L)'
;MADNYLHQSTDEITYLTIYMYRPNMDSIPNYALPTGYSLQLYKDDVNDKQKWADIAMAAGEFRSLEDGLHKFEEYFSKTKDKIPLTQRVHFLVNSDGKYIGTVTAGIDEAHIEDYGSLDWVSIIPEYQGKKLAKPMVCAVLHKVAKYSNKCYLSSQTTSWRAINMYADLGFLPFIKTDGCKKAWQLLNKLCRRKFIDETEYKSIQSIKGKTVLITGGNTGIGYETAMDLLQRGARVVLACRNVSKGYDAMNKLLVKTSSNQENIRVMECDLCSLNSVRAFVKMYNEEEDRLDILICNAGLGWSPPVLTKDGFNSVMQANYLGHFLLTNLLIDKLKKCRPSRIINVSSELHKAVKSIDWSDAFTQIHTSRWMGAYPLSKLFQILSTLKLKGDLPNTEGINIFALTPGWVSTSIQDPVEYGLGIFGLIFYYPLVYCMKFTFAKTAKTGAQTIIYCAVESKLEKSQDLYFENCAATKVSSLAVDEVSSDRLWKLSCKAVEL
;
A
#
# COMPACT_ATOMS: atom_id res chain seq x y z
N MET A 1 -9.86 12.42 37.29
CA MET A 1 -10.89 11.39 37.45
C MET A 1 -11.65 11.25 36.14
N ALA A 2 -11.40 10.17 35.43
CA ALA A 2 -12.31 9.45 34.54
C ALA A 2 -11.46 8.35 33.87
N ASP A 3 -11.02 7.40 34.69
CA ASP A 3 -10.62 6.08 34.24
C ASP A 3 -11.85 5.43 33.60
N ASN A 4 -11.86 5.29 32.28
CA ASN A 4 -12.74 4.34 31.61
C ASN A 4 -11.88 3.21 31.09
N TYR A 5 -11.73 2.21 31.96
CA TYR A 5 -11.41 0.83 31.62
C TYR A 5 -12.39 0.36 30.55
N LEU A 6 -11.98 0.44 29.29
CA LEU A 6 -12.52 -0.42 28.26
C LEU A 6 -11.98 -1.83 28.53
N HIS A 7 -12.75 -2.60 29.29
CA HIS A 7 -12.84 -4.04 29.11
C HIS A 7 -13.23 -4.29 27.65
N GLN A 8 -12.26 -4.30 26.75
CA GLN A 8 -12.42 -4.95 25.46
C GLN A 8 -12.34 -6.45 25.71
N SER A 9 -13.41 -7.13 25.33
CA SER A 9 -13.47 -8.58 25.20
C SER A 9 -12.18 -9.11 24.59
N THR A 10 -11.58 -10.09 25.25
CA THR A 10 -10.51 -10.91 24.69
C THR A 10 -11.07 -11.74 23.55
N ASP A 11 -11.20 -11.14 22.37
CA ASP A 11 -11.08 -11.92 21.15
C ASP A 11 -9.68 -12.56 21.21
N GLU A 12 -9.60 -13.90 21.22
CA GLU A 12 -8.32 -14.61 21.28
C GLU A 12 -7.42 -14.14 20.13
N ILE A 13 -6.38 -13.35 20.46
CA ILE A 13 -5.38 -12.91 19.50
C ILE A 13 -4.68 -14.17 18.98
N THR A 14 -4.91 -14.50 17.71
CA THR A 14 -4.34 -15.69 17.08
C THR A 14 -2.82 -15.68 17.22
N TYR A 15 -2.25 -16.75 17.80
CA TYR A 15 -0.81 -16.93 17.94
C TYR A 15 -0.16 -17.19 16.58
N LEU A 16 0.67 -16.27 16.11
CA LEU A 16 1.46 -16.41 14.88
C LEU A 16 2.86 -15.84 15.09
N THR A 17 3.89 -16.58 14.66
CA THR A 17 5.29 -16.13 14.71
C THR A 17 5.56 -15.05 13.68
N ILE A 18 6.30 -14.01 14.10
CA ILE A 18 6.81 -12.94 13.24
C ILE A 18 8.31 -12.77 13.45
N TYR A 19 8.94 -12.07 12.52
CA TYR A 19 10.35 -11.73 12.56
C TYR A 19 10.52 -10.25 12.31
N MET A 20 11.42 -9.60 13.03
CA MET A 20 11.82 -8.22 12.78
C MET A 20 13.33 -8.13 12.61
N TYR A 21 13.79 -7.11 11.91
CA TYR A 21 15.20 -6.80 11.78
C TYR A 21 15.45 -5.30 11.88
N ARG A 22 16.57 -4.95 12.49
CA ARG A 22 17.10 -3.60 12.59
C ARG A 22 18.30 -3.49 11.63
N PRO A 23 18.21 -2.67 10.57
CA PRO A 23 19.22 -2.62 9.51
C PRO A 23 20.49 -1.86 9.87
N ASN A 24 20.46 -1.03 10.93
CA ASN A 24 21.59 -0.21 11.36
C ASN A 24 21.64 -0.13 12.91
N MET A 25 22.82 -0.34 13.48
CA MET A 25 23.07 -0.32 14.93
C MET A 25 23.80 0.94 15.44
N ASP A 26 24.14 1.90 14.57
CA ASP A 26 24.83 3.13 14.94
C ASP A 26 23.93 4.12 15.68
N SER A 27 22.63 4.12 15.34
CA SER A 27 21.63 5.06 15.87
C SER A 27 20.70 4.40 16.90
N ILE A 28 21.25 3.65 17.86
CA ILE A 28 20.46 3.07 18.97
C ILE A 28 20.04 4.21 19.91
N PRO A 29 18.74 4.41 20.18
CA PRO A 29 18.30 5.43 21.13
C PRO A 29 18.79 5.12 22.55
N ASN A 30 19.17 6.15 23.30
CA ASN A 30 19.53 6.00 24.71
C ASN A 30 18.34 6.35 25.60
N TYR A 31 17.93 5.41 26.45
CA TYR A 31 16.86 5.61 27.44
C TYR A 31 17.39 5.38 28.85
N ALA A 32 17.23 6.37 29.72
CA ALA A 32 17.59 6.24 31.12
C ALA A 32 16.64 5.28 31.85
N LEU A 33 17.19 4.47 32.76
CA LEU A 33 16.39 3.68 33.69
C LEU A 33 15.66 4.62 34.66
N PRO A 34 14.38 4.34 34.99
CA PRO A 34 13.70 5.03 36.08
C PRO A 34 14.45 4.88 37.41
N THR A 35 14.31 5.88 38.28
CA THR A 35 14.88 5.84 39.65
C THR A 35 14.43 4.60 40.41
N GLY A 36 15.34 3.98 41.15
CA GLY A 36 15.07 2.75 41.92
C GLY A 36 15.23 1.46 41.13
N TYR A 37 15.78 1.52 39.91
CA TYR A 37 16.09 0.34 39.11
C TYR A 37 17.54 0.39 38.60
N SER A 38 18.15 -0.78 38.47
CA SER A 38 19.51 -0.94 37.95
C SER A 38 19.61 -2.14 37.02
N LEU A 39 20.61 -2.13 36.14
CA LEU A 39 20.97 -3.27 35.31
C LEU A 39 22.19 -3.96 35.90
N GLN A 40 22.14 -5.29 35.99
CA GLN A 40 23.26 -6.12 36.40
C GLN A 40 23.57 -7.15 35.32
N LEU A 41 24.86 -7.40 35.07
CA LEU A 41 25.30 -8.44 34.14
C LEU A 41 25.24 -9.80 34.81
N TYR A 42 24.98 -10.82 33.99
CA TYR A 42 25.16 -12.22 34.37
C TYR A 42 26.63 -12.51 34.72
N LYS A 43 26.86 -13.29 35.78
CA LYS A 43 28.18 -13.56 36.37
C LYS A 43 28.64 -15.01 36.22
N ASP A 44 27.81 -15.86 35.63
CA ASP A 44 28.08 -17.29 35.42
C ASP A 44 28.27 -18.12 36.70
N ASP A 45 27.50 -17.78 37.74
CA ASP A 45 27.32 -18.64 38.91
C ASP A 45 25.99 -19.41 38.84
N VAL A 46 25.87 -20.48 39.65
CA VAL A 46 24.67 -21.32 39.70
C VAL A 46 23.41 -20.50 40.05
N ASN A 47 23.56 -19.42 40.82
CA ASN A 47 22.44 -18.59 41.23
C ASN A 47 21.89 -17.75 40.08
N ASP A 48 22.72 -17.32 39.13
CA ASP A 48 22.26 -16.50 38.00
C ASP A 48 21.43 -17.29 36.98
N LYS A 49 21.76 -18.56 36.75
CA LYS A 49 20.92 -19.46 35.92
C LYS A 49 19.53 -19.60 36.54
N GLN A 50 19.50 -19.83 37.85
CA GLN A 50 18.28 -19.92 38.65
C GLN A 50 17.46 -18.61 38.57
N LYS A 51 18.09 -17.45 38.75
CA LYS A 51 17.42 -16.14 38.62
C LYS A 51 16.80 -15.92 37.25
N TRP A 52 17.49 -16.31 36.17
CA TRP A 52 16.94 -16.20 34.81
C TRP A 52 15.68 -17.05 34.65
N ALA A 53 15.74 -18.31 35.10
CA ALA A 53 14.61 -19.23 35.01
C ALA A 53 13.42 -18.79 35.88
N ASP A 54 13.69 -18.27 37.09
CA ASP A 54 12.68 -17.71 37.99
C ASP A 54 11.96 -16.51 37.35
N ILE A 55 12.70 -15.58 36.76
CA ILE A 55 12.11 -14.42 36.06
C ILE A 55 11.23 -14.88 34.89
N ALA A 56 11.73 -15.81 34.06
CA ALA A 56 11.00 -16.28 32.88
C ALA A 56 9.72 -17.05 33.28
N MET A 57 9.80 -17.90 34.30
CA MET A 57 8.63 -18.58 34.88
C MET A 57 7.63 -17.55 35.44
N ALA A 58 8.08 -16.57 36.23
CA ALA A 58 7.22 -15.53 36.78
C ALA A 58 6.62 -14.60 35.71
N ALA A 59 7.26 -14.48 34.55
CA ALA A 59 6.74 -13.81 33.36
C ALA A 59 5.72 -14.65 32.56
N GLY A 60 5.52 -15.92 32.95
CA GLY A 60 4.59 -16.84 32.31
C GLY A 60 5.15 -17.55 31.08
N GLU A 61 6.47 -17.51 30.87
CA GLU A 61 7.11 -18.16 29.72
C GLU A 61 7.22 -19.69 29.90
N PHE A 62 7.30 -20.15 31.15
CA PHE A 62 7.48 -21.56 31.50
C PHE A 62 6.48 -21.99 32.58
N ARG A 63 6.10 -23.27 32.57
CA ARG A 63 5.16 -23.86 33.54
C ARG A 63 5.83 -24.21 34.86
N SER A 64 7.13 -24.49 34.82
CA SER A 64 7.93 -24.85 35.97
C SER A 64 9.33 -24.26 35.87
N LEU A 65 10.01 -24.19 37.02
CA LEU A 65 11.40 -23.79 37.10
C LEU A 65 12.32 -24.77 36.34
N GLU A 66 12.03 -26.07 36.41
CA GLU A 66 12.79 -27.11 35.72
C GLU A 66 12.75 -26.91 34.20
N ASP A 67 11.58 -26.57 33.64
CA ASP A 67 11.45 -26.22 32.22
C ASP A 67 12.32 -25.02 31.85
N GLY A 68 12.34 -23.99 32.70
CA GLY A 68 13.14 -22.79 32.49
C GLY A 68 14.66 -23.07 32.53
N LEU A 69 15.11 -23.88 33.49
CA LEU A 69 16.52 -24.31 33.58
C LEU A 69 16.92 -25.19 32.40
N HIS A 70 16.08 -26.14 32.00
CA HIS A 70 16.34 -26.97 30.84
C HIS A 70 16.42 -26.14 29.56
N LYS A 71 15.51 -25.16 29.39
CA LYS A 71 15.55 -24.24 28.24
C LYS A 71 16.79 -23.35 28.26
N PHE A 72 17.20 -22.88 29.44
CA PHE A 72 18.44 -22.12 29.59
C PHE A 72 19.63 -22.94 29.08
N GLU A 73 19.77 -24.19 29.52
CA GLU A 73 20.87 -25.06 29.05
C GLU A 73 20.78 -25.33 27.54
N GLU A 74 19.61 -25.70 27.03
CA GLU A 74 19.42 -25.96 25.60
C GLU A 74 19.86 -24.78 24.73
N TYR A 75 19.56 -23.55 25.16
CA TYR A 75 19.77 -22.34 24.38
C TYR A 75 21.16 -21.71 24.60
N PHE A 76 21.62 -21.66 25.85
CA PHE A 76 22.81 -20.90 26.23
C PHE A 76 24.08 -21.73 26.40
N SER A 77 24.01 -23.04 26.68
CA SER A 77 25.21 -23.88 26.84
C SER A 77 25.66 -24.59 25.56
N LYS A 78 24.81 -24.64 24.54
CA LYS A 78 25.11 -25.26 23.24
C LYS A 78 25.62 -24.29 22.16
N THR A 79 25.55 -22.98 22.38
CA THR A 79 25.83 -21.97 21.35
C THR A 79 27.31 -21.54 21.35
N LYS A 80 27.98 -21.63 20.19
CA LYS A 80 29.28 -21.01 19.90
C LYS A 80 29.12 -19.49 19.69
N ASP A 81 28.39 -18.82 20.57
CA ASP A 81 28.10 -17.41 20.41
C ASP A 81 29.39 -16.59 20.51
N LYS A 82 29.58 -15.63 19.60
CA LYS A 82 30.73 -14.72 19.60
C LYS A 82 30.68 -13.77 20.81
N ILE A 83 29.51 -13.59 21.44
CA ILE A 83 29.32 -12.76 22.63
C ILE A 83 29.31 -13.65 23.89
N PRO A 84 30.20 -13.38 24.89
CA PRO A 84 30.16 -14.12 26.15
C PRO A 84 28.84 -13.97 26.90
N LEU A 85 28.39 -15.02 27.62
CA LEU A 85 27.15 -14.98 28.42
C LEU A 85 27.12 -13.80 29.41
N THR A 86 28.27 -13.53 30.05
CA THR A 86 28.48 -12.42 30.98
C THR A 86 28.35 -11.02 30.35
N GLN A 87 28.25 -10.93 29.02
CA GLN A 87 28.05 -9.69 28.28
C GLN A 87 26.70 -9.62 27.56
N ARG A 88 25.96 -10.72 27.43
CA ARG A 88 24.73 -10.78 26.63
C ARG A 88 23.46 -11.00 27.45
N VAL A 89 23.57 -11.51 28.68
CA VAL A 89 22.45 -11.62 29.62
C VAL A 89 22.52 -10.48 30.63
N HIS A 90 21.45 -9.67 30.69
CA HIS A 90 21.31 -8.60 31.66
C HIS A 90 20.05 -8.79 32.50
N PHE A 91 20.19 -8.60 33.81
CA PHE A 91 19.12 -8.57 34.76
C PHE A 91 18.68 -7.15 35.07
N LEU A 92 17.38 -6.96 35.24
CA LEU A 92 16.78 -5.77 35.84
C LEU A 92 16.54 -6.02 37.33
N VAL A 93 17.06 -5.13 38.16
CA VAL A 93 16.98 -5.21 39.62
C VAL A 93 16.29 -3.98 40.17
N ASN A 94 15.35 -4.16 41.09
CA ASN A 94 14.66 -3.04 41.77
C ASN A 94 15.45 -2.53 42.99
N SER A 95 14.89 -1.52 43.69
CA SER A 95 15.49 -0.90 44.87
C SER A 95 15.71 -1.86 46.04
N ASP A 96 14.92 -2.94 46.11
CA ASP A 96 14.97 -3.93 47.19
C ASP A 96 15.97 -5.07 46.87
N GLY A 97 16.66 -4.99 45.73
CA GLY A 97 17.58 -6.03 45.27
C GLY A 97 16.89 -7.23 44.60
N LYS A 98 15.57 -7.17 44.34
CA LYS A 98 14.81 -8.21 43.63
C LYS A 98 15.11 -8.17 42.14
N TYR A 99 15.35 -9.34 41.55
CA TYR A 99 15.51 -9.55 40.12
C TYR A 99 14.12 -9.66 39.49
N ILE A 100 13.79 -8.74 38.59
CA ILE A 100 12.42 -8.52 38.11
C ILE A 100 12.27 -8.57 36.59
N GLY A 101 13.39 -8.71 35.88
CA GLY A 101 13.40 -8.81 34.43
C GLY A 101 14.75 -9.31 33.93
N THR A 102 14.73 -9.84 32.71
CA THR A 102 15.92 -10.30 31.99
C THR A 102 15.82 -9.89 30.53
N VAL A 103 16.95 -9.53 29.94
CA VAL A 103 17.09 -9.36 28.49
C VAL A 103 18.35 -10.08 28.04
N THR A 104 18.21 -10.82 26.94
CA THR A 104 19.29 -11.62 26.37
C THR A 104 19.42 -11.37 24.88
N ALA A 105 20.66 -11.37 24.41
CA ALA A 105 21.02 -11.26 23.00
C ALA A 105 22.15 -12.22 22.64
N GLY A 106 22.50 -12.25 21.36
CA GLY A 106 23.56 -13.10 20.83
C GLY A 106 23.95 -12.71 19.41
N ILE A 107 24.58 -13.66 18.73
CA ILE A 107 24.75 -13.67 17.28
C ILE A 107 23.99 -14.89 16.75
N ASP A 108 23.12 -14.67 15.78
CA ASP A 108 22.38 -15.76 15.15
C ASP A 108 23.15 -16.35 13.98
N GLU A 109 23.44 -17.63 14.12
CA GLU A 109 24.03 -18.46 13.06
C GLU A 109 22.94 -19.30 12.37
N ALA A 110 21.73 -19.36 12.91
CA ALA A 110 20.68 -20.28 12.49
C ALA A 110 19.68 -19.70 11.48
N HIS A 111 19.44 -18.38 11.47
CA HIS A 111 18.44 -17.78 10.58
C HIS A 111 19.05 -16.80 9.59
N ILE A 112 19.98 -15.95 10.03
CA ILE A 112 20.72 -15.04 9.15
C ILE A 112 22.16 -14.92 9.66
N GLU A 113 23.10 -15.53 8.95
CA GLU A 113 24.52 -15.56 9.30
C GLU A 113 25.08 -14.15 9.60
N ASP A 114 25.81 -14.03 10.71
CA ASP A 114 26.45 -12.80 11.23
C ASP A 114 25.52 -11.66 11.68
N TYR A 115 24.22 -11.90 11.84
CA TYR A 115 23.31 -10.91 12.44
C TYR A 115 23.35 -11.02 13.96
N GLY A 116 23.33 -9.87 14.64
CA GLY A 116 23.03 -9.85 16.07
C GLY A 116 21.61 -10.32 16.36
N SER A 117 21.37 -10.95 17.49
CA SER A 117 20.07 -11.48 17.88
C SER A 117 19.56 -10.81 19.16
N LEU A 118 18.27 -10.50 19.24
CA LEU A 118 17.59 -10.23 20.50
C LEU A 118 16.70 -11.42 20.83
N ASP A 119 17.16 -12.24 21.77
CA ASP A 119 16.66 -13.60 21.96
C ASP A 119 15.53 -13.68 22.97
N TRP A 120 15.68 -12.97 24.07
CA TRP A 120 14.75 -13.07 25.19
C TRP A 120 14.56 -11.73 25.88
N VAL A 121 13.32 -11.35 26.16
CA VAL A 121 12.97 -10.13 26.90
C VAL A 121 11.78 -10.43 27.79
N SER A 122 12.00 -10.50 29.11
CA SER A 122 10.93 -10.76 30.08
C SER A 122 11.01 -9.79 31.24
N ILE A 123 9.85 -9.30 31.67
CA ILE A 123 9.65 -8.52 32.88
C ILE A 123 8.46 -9.11 33.60
N ILE A 124 8.59 -9.38 34.90
CA ILE A 124 7.53 -9.94 35.72
C ILE A 124 6.28 -9.03 35.63
N PRO A 125 5.05 -9.57 35.47
CA PRO A 125 3.85 -8.79 35.13
C PRO A 125 3.60 -7.58 36.05
N GLU A 126 3.89 -7.70 37.35
CA GLU A 126 3.74 -6.64 38.35
C GLU A 126 4.64 -5.40 38.13
N TYR A 127 5.67 -5.52 37.29
CA TYR A 127 6.57 -4.42 36.92
C TYR A 127 6.41 -3.96 35.46
N GLN A 128 5.53 -4.59 34.68
CA GLN A 128 5.25 -4.15 33.32
C GLN A 128 4.58 -2.76 33.30
N GLY A 129 4.71 -2.03 32.19
CA GLY A 129 4.15 -0.67 32.05
C GLY A 129 4.95 0.45 32.74
N LYS A 130 5.97 0.12 33.54
CA LYS A 130 6.81 1.11 34.27
C LYS A 130 7.95 1.73 33.44
N LYS A 131 7.85 1.68 32.10
CA LYS A 131 8.87 2.19 31.16
C LYS A 131 10.26 1.54 31.29
N LEU A 132 10.33 0.30 31.77
CA LEU A 132 11.59 -0.41 32.04
C LEU A 132 12.18 -1.12 30.80
N ALA A 133 11.33 -1.59 29.88
CA ALA A 133 11.77 -2.42 28.75
C ALA A 133 12.69 -1.70 27.75
N LYS A 134 12.39 -0.44 27.38
CA LYS A 134 13.22 0.32 26.43
C LYS A 134 14.68 0.48 26.90
N PRO A 135 14.95 0.96 28.13
CA PRO A 135 16.32 1.01 28.68
C PRO A 135 17.04 -0.34 28.64
N MET A 136 16.38 -1.41 29.06
CA MET A 136 16.98 -2.76 29.09
C MET A 136 17.39 -3.22 27.69
N VAL A 137 16.47 -3.13 26.72
CA VAL A 137 16.73 -3.56 25.35
C VAL A 137 17.85 -2.72 24.72
N CYS A 138 17.86 -1.40 24.92
CA CYS A 138 18.92 -0.54 24.37
C CYS A 138 20.30 -0.86 24.96
N ALA A 139 20.39 -1.15 26.26
CA ALA A 139 21.63 -1.55 26.90
C ALA A 139 22.24 -2.80 26.24
N VAL A 140 21.41 -3.78 25.91
CA VAL A 140 21.85 -5.00 25.23
C VAL A 140 22.16 -4.76 23.76
N LEU A 141 21.36 -3.98 23.03
CA LEU A 141 21.64 -3.64 21.63
C LEU A 141 23.01 -2.94 21.48
N HIS A 142 23.41 -2.09 22.44
CA HIS A 142 24.75 -1.48 22.44
C HIS A 142 25.89 -2.50 22.62
N LYS A 143 25.64 -3.64 23.27
CA LYS A 143 26.62 -4.74 23.35
C LYS A 143 26.70 -5.49 22.02
N VAL A 144 25.54 -5.82 21.44
CA VAL A 144 25.43 -6.48 20.14
C VAL A 144 26.07 -5.66 19.03
N ALA A 145 25.92 -4.33 19.06
CA ALA A 145 26.48 -3.39 18.09
C ALA A 145 28.01 -3.47 17.94
N LYS A 146 28.71 -4.02 18.95
CA LYS A 146 30.17 -4.23 18.89
C LYS A 146 30.58 -5.41 18.00
N TYR A 147 29.65 -6.32 17.73
CA TYR A 147 29.90 -7.58 17.03
C TYR A 147 29.13 -7.67 15.71
N SER A 148 27.98 -6.99 15.58
CA SER A 148 27.20 -6.94 14.34
C SER A 148 26.59 -5.56 14.12
N ASN A 149 26.55 -5.12 12.86
CA ASN A 149 25.93 -3.85 12.46
C ASN A 149 24.41 -3.95 12.24
N LYS A 150 23.84 -5.14 12.40
CA LYS A 150 22.42 -5.45 12.25
C LYS A 150 21.96 -6.32 13.41
N CYS A 151 20.67 -6.27 13.70
CA CYS A 151 20.08 -7.14 14.71
C CYS A 151 18.74 -7.69 14.21
N TYR A 152 18.41 -8.95 14.49
CA TYR A 152 17.08 -9.51 14.25
C TYR A 152 16.47 -10.02 15.55
N LEU A 153 15.16 -10.25 15.52
CA LEU A 153 14.42 -10.92 16.58
C LEU A 153 13.27 -11.70 15.97
N SER A 154 12.84 -12.75 16.67
CA SER A 154 11.54 -13.38 16.49
C SER A 154 10.60 -12.97 17.62
N SER A 155 9.31 -12.87 17.32
CA SER A 155 8.27 -12.64 18.32
C SER A 155 6.96 -13.28 17.85
N GLN A 156 5.88 -13.05 18.58
CA GLN A 156 4.56 -13.59 18.32
C GLN A 156 3.52 -12.48 18.43
N THR A 157 2.43 -12.60 17.67
CA THR A 157 1.30 -11.65 17.62
C THR A 157 0.70 -11.32 18.98
N THR A 158 0.70 -12.25 19.92
CA THR A 158 0.22 -12.03 21.30
C THR A 158 1.10 -11.01 22.05
N SER A 159 2.37 -10.85 21.65
CA SER A 159 3.32 -9.87 22.19
C SER A 159 3.29 -8.52 21.46
N TRP A 160 2.15 -8.12 20.89
CA TRP A 160 2.02 -6.92 20.06
C TRP A 160 2.53 -5.62 20.71
N ARG A 161 2.40 -5.49 22.04
CA ARG A 161 2.93 -4.32 22.79
C ARG A 161 4.46 -4.24 22.72
N ALA A 162 5.14 -5.38 22.85
CA ALA A 162 6.59 -5.46 22.70
C ALA A 162 7.00 -5.20 21.24
N ILE A 163 6.27 -5.75 20.27
CA ILE A 163 6.49 -5.52 18.84
C ILE A 163 6.41 -4.02 18.50
N ASN A 164 5.41 -3.32 19.04
CA ASN A 164 5.30 -1.87 18.83
C ASN A 164 6.48 -1.11 19.44
N MET A 165 6.95 -1.52 20.62
CA MET A 165 8.14 -0.97 21.24
C MET A 165 9.40 -1.23 20.39
N TYR A 166 9.62 -2.45 19.89
CA TYR A 166 10.76 -2.75 19.03
C TYR A 166 10.78 -1.88 17.77
N ALA A 167 9.60 -1.57 17.23
CA ALA A 167 9.48 -0.70 16.09
C ALA A 167 9.82 0.77 16.41
N ASP A 168 9.60 1.25 17.64
CA ASP A 168 10.14 2.54 18.10
C ASP A 168 11.67 2.51 18.21
N LEU A 169 12.23 1.34 18.53
CA LEU A 169 13.66 1.08 18.50
C LEU A 169 14.17 0.75 17.09
N GLY A 170 13.43 1.12 16.04
CA GLY A 170 13.85 1.01 14.64
C GLY A 170 13.95 -0.41 14.08
N PHE A 171 13.31 -1.39 14.71
CA PHE A 171 13.11 -2.69 14.08
C PHE A 171 12.00 -2.60 13.01
N LEU A 172 12.26 -3.22 11.88
CA LEU A 172 11.37 -3.29 10.72
C LEU A 172 10.84 -4.72 10.55
N PRO A 173 9.64 -4.91 10.00
CA PRO A 173 9.11 -6.23 9.68
C PRO A 173 10.02 -7.02 8.74
N PHE A 174 10.23 -8.30 9.03
CA PHE A 174 10.90 -9.26 8.16
C PHE A 174 9.91 -10.36 7.75
N ILE A 175 9.62 -10.45 6.45
CA ILE A 175 8.60 -11.37 5.92
C ILE A 175 9.26 -12.64 5.40
N LYS A 176 9.28 -13.69 6.22
CA LYS A 176 9.89 -14.99 5.87
C LYS A 176 8.94 -15.92 5.11
N THR A 177 7.63 -15.86 5.40
CA THR A 177 6.59 -16.75 4.83
C THR A 177 5.28 -16.00 4.59
N ASP A 178 4.34 -16.59 3.85
CA ASP A 178 2.99 -16.03 3.67
C ASP A 178 2.18 -15.99 4.97
N GLY A 179 2.37 -16.97 5.88
CA GLY A 179 1.78 -16.94 7.22
C GLY A 179 2.24 -15.72 8.04
N CYS A 180 3.49 -15.30 7.86
CA CYS A 180 4.05 -14.10 8.47
C CYS A 180 3.30 -12.82 8.04
N LYS A 181 2.78 -12.75 6.80
CA LYS A 181 2.01 -11.59 6.33
C LYS A 181 0.70 -11.41 7.09
N LYS A 182 -0.06 -12.49 7.32
CA LYS A 182 -1.32 -12.44 8.09
C LYS A 182 -1.07 -11.94 9.52
N ALA A 183 0.03 -12.38 10.13
CA ALA A 183 0.46 -11.92 11.44
C ALA A 183 0.77 -10.41 11.45
N TRP A 184 1.51 -9.92 10.44
CA TRP A 184 1.81 -8.49 10.30
C TRP A 184 0.58 -7.63 9.99
N GLN A 185 -0.41 -8.15 9.26
CA GLN A 185 -1.70 -7.49 9.05
C GLN A 185 -2.50 -7.36 10.35
N LEU A 186 -2.52 -8.42 11.16
CA LEU A 186 -3.12 -8.36 12.50
C LEU A 186 -2.42 -7.30 13.37
N LEU A 187 -1.08 -7.26 13.32
CA LEU A 187 -0.27 -6.28 14.06
C LEU A 187 -0.47 -4.84 13.58
N ASN A 188 -0.76 -4.61 12.29
CA ASN A 188 -1.13 -3.28 11.80
C ASN A 188 -2.32 -2.71 12.60
N LYS A 189 -3.33 -3.56 12.84
CA LYS A 189 -4.55 -3.20 13.57
C LYS A 189 -4.30 -3.07 15.07
N LEU A 190 -3.65 -4.07 15.69
CA LEU A 190 -3.39 -4.10 17.14
C LEU A 190 -2.52 -2.92 17.59
N CYS A 191 -1.45 -2.63 16.86
CA CYS A 191 -0.52 -1.56 17.22
C CYS A 191 -0.98 -0.17 16.72
N ARG A 192 -2.03 -0.10 15.90
CA ARG A 192 -2.43 1.11 15.16
C ARG A 192 -1.26 1.75 14.42
N ARG A 193 -0.40 0.92 13.83
CA ARG A 193 0.86 1.30 13.17
C ARG A 193 0.99 0.52 11.87
N LYS A 194 1.32 1.20 10.77
CA LYS A 194 1.49 0.56 9.46
C LYS A 194 2.88 -0.08 9.35
N PHE A 195 2.97 -1.38 9.64
CA PHE A 195 4.17 -2.20 9.49
C PHE A 195 4.40 -2.64 8.05
N ILE A 196 3.35 -3.21 7.43
CA ILE A 196 3.37 -3.63 6.02
C ILE A 196 2.22 -2.98 5.26
N ASP A 197 2.45 -2.69 3.98
CA ASP A 197 1.40 -2.19 3.10
C ASP A 197 0.55 -3.36 2.59
N GLU A 198 -0.71 -3.42 3.00
CA GLU A 198 -1.64 -4.54 2.74
C GLU A 198 -1.98 -4.72 1.26
N THR A 199 -1.58 -3.78 0.42
CA THR A 199 -2.06 -3.65 -0.96
C THR A 199 -0.98 -3.91 -2.01
N GLU A 200 0.27 -4.15 -1.64
CA GLU A 200 1.33 -4.43 -2.61
C GLU A 200 1.10 -5.78 -3.29
N TYR A 201 0.79 -5.76 -4.58
CA TYR A 201 0.63 -6.92 -5.43
C TYR A 201 2.00 -7.50 -5.79
N LYS A 202 2.23 -8.76 -5.40
CA LYS A 202 3.59 -9.36 -5.37
C LYS A 202 3.87 -10.39 -6.46
N SER A 203 2.95 -10.62 -7.40
CA SER A 203 3.25 -11.52 -8.50
C SER A 203 4.41 -10.96 -9.31
N ILE A 204 5.34 -11.82 -9.73
CA ILE A 204 6.45 -11.48 -10.63
C ILE A 204 6.12 -11.85 -12.09
N GLN A 205 4.84 -12.06 -12.40
CA GLN A 205 4.41 -12.45 -13.74
C GLN A 205 4.93 -11.46 -14.79
N SER A 206 5.67 -12.02 -15.76
CA SER A 206 6.17 -11.30 -16.91
C SER A 206 5.04 -11.03 -17.90
N ILE A 207 5.09 -9.85 -18.52
CA ILE A 207 4.21 -9.46 -19.63
C ILE A 207 5.04 -9.06 -20.84
N LYS A 208 6.20 -9.72 -21.02
CA LYS A 208 7.08 -9.52 -22.17
C LYS A 208 6.31 -9.75 -23.48
N GLY A 209 6.49 -8.84 -24.43
CA GLY A 209 5.80 -8.87 -25.73
C GLY A 209 4.39 -8.30 -25.72
N LYS A 210 3.90 -7.82 -24.56
CA LYS A 210 2.62 -7.10 -24.45
C LYS A 210 2.83 -5.60 -24.60
N THR A 211 1.91 -4.94 -25.29
CA THR A 211 1.87 -3.47 -25.41
C THR A 211 0.77 -2.89 -24.55
N VAL A 212 1.13 -1.92 -23.70
CA VAL A 212 0.26 -1.27 -22.73
C VAL A 212 0.12 0.20 -23.08
N LEU A 213 -1.11 0.69 -23.19
CA LEU A 213 -1.41 2.12 -23.29
C LEU A 213 -1.91 2.64 -21.95
N ILE A 214 -1.25 3.67 -21.40
CA ILE A 214 -1.62 4.30 -20.13
C ILE A 214 -1.90 5.78 -20.34
N THR A 215 -3.13 6.21 -20.08
CA THR A 215 -3.45 7.65 -20.02
C THR A 215 -2.98 8.25 -18.69
N GLY A 216 -2.30 9.39 -18.74
CA GLY A 216 -1.75 10.04 -17.54
C GLY A 216 -0.61 9.24 -16.89
N GLY A 217 0.13 8.45 -17.66
CA GLY A 217 1.24 7.63 -17.18
C GLY A 217 2.51 8.41 -16.82
N ASN A 218 2.50 9.74 -16.92
CA ASN A 218 3.67 10.59 -16.66
C ASN A 218 3.79 11.07 -15.21
N THR A 219 2.75 10.90 -14.37
CA THR A 219 2.77 11.34 -12.97
C THR A 219 1.98 10.40 -12.06
N GLY A 220 2.20 10.51 -10.74
CA GLY A 220 1.38 9.87 -9.71
C GLY A 220 1.20 8.36 -9.91
N ILE A 221 -0.04 7.90 -9.77
CA ILE A 221 -0.39 6.47 -9.86
C ILE A 221 -0.02 5.90 -11.24
N GLY A 222 -0.33 6.63 -12.32
CA GLY A 222 -0.03 6.19 -13.69
C GLY A 222 1.47 5.99 -13.94
N TYR A 223 2.32 6.84 -13.36
CA TYR A 223 3.78 6.68 -13.43
C TYR A 223 4.26 5.41 -12.73
N GLU A 224 3.76 5.15 -11.52
CA GLU A 224 4.13 3.95 -10.75
C GLU A 224 3.62 2.67 -11.43
N THR A 225 2.43 2.72 -12.04
CA THR A 225 1.92 1.64 -12.91
C THR A 225 2.83 1.44 -14.12
N ALA A 226 3.22 2.51 -14.82
CA ALA A 226 4.12 2.40 -15.97
C ALA A 226 5.47 1.77 -15.58
N MET A 227 6.03 2.17 -14.43
CA MET A 227 7.30 1.65 -13.91
C MET A 227 7.23 0.14 -13.65
N ASP A 228 6.19 -0.34 -12.97
CA ASP A 228 6.02 -1.77 -12.68
C ASP A 228 5.81 -2.59 -13.97
N LEU A 229 4.98 -2.11 -14.91
CA LEU A 229 4.73 -2.83 -16.17
C LEU A 229 5.97 -2.88 -17.07
N LEU A 230 6.80 -1.83 -17.09
CA LEU A 230 8.11 -1.84 -17.75
C LEU A 230 9.07 -2.85 -17.11
N GLN A 231 9.12 -2.92 -15.78
CA GLN A 231 9.94 -3.91 -15.05
C GLN A 231 9.53 -5.36 -15.36
N ARG A 232 8.26 -5.58 -15.72
CA ARG A 232 7.75 -6.89 -16.17
C ARG A 232 7.98 -7.16 -17.66
N GLY A 233 8.63 -6.24 -18.38
CA GLY A 233 9.04 -6.39 -19.77
C GLY A 233 8.01 -5.95 -20.81
N ALA A 234 6.96 -5.20 -20.42
CA ALA A 234 6.03 -4.65 -21.40
C ALA A 234 6.65 -3.53 -22.25
N ARG A 235 6.07 -3.31 -23.43
CA ARG A 235 6.15 -2.04 -24.13
C ARG A 235 5.05 -1.11 -23.60
N VAL A 236 5.40 0.11 -23.17
CA VAL A 236 4.46 1.06 -22.55
C VAL A 236 4.36 2.35 -23.38
N VAL A 237 3.15 2.71 -23.75
CA VAL A 237 2.83 3.99 -24.39
C VAL A 237 2.20 4.93 -23.36
N LEU A 238 2.86 6.05 -23.09
CA LEU A 238 2.39 7.10 -22.21
C LEU A 238 1.58 8.12 -23.03
N ALA A 239 0.25 8.03 -22.95
CA ALA A 239 -0.64 9.06 -23.49
C ALA A 239 -0.76 10.21 -22.48
N CYS A 240 -0.25 11.39 -22.83
CA CYS A 240 -0.27 12.54 -21.94
C CYS A 240 -0.50 13.85 -22.69
N ARG A 241 -1.20 14.79 -22.05
CA ARG A 241 -1.49 16.11 -22.63
C ARG A 241 -0.23 16.98 -22.80
N ASN A 242 0.71 16.87 -21.87
CA ASN A 242 1.97 17.64 -21.92
C ASN A 242 3.12 16.68 -22.24
N VAL A 243 3.52 16.64 -23.52
CA VAL A 243 4.57 15.76 -24.01
C VAL A 243 5.93 16.01 -23.37
N SER A 244 6.26 17.26 -23.01
CA SER A 244 7.51 17.59 -22.31
C SER A 244 7.58 16.87 -20.96
N LYS A 245 6.53 16.96 -20.14
CA LYS A 245 6.43 16.22 -18.88
C LYS A 245 6.39 14.71 -19.11
N GLY A 246 5.85 14.27 -20.25
CA GLY A 246 5.88 12.88 -20.69
C GLY A 246 7.31 12.38 -20.92
N TYR A 247 8.12 13.12 -21.67
CA TYR A 247 9.52 12.77 -21.93
C TYR A 247 10.38 12.82 -20.66
N ASP A 248 10.14 13.77 -19.75
CA ASP A 248 10.80 13.79 -18.43
C ASP A 248 10.49 12.52 -17.62
N ALA A 249 9.22 12.09 -17.64
CA ALA A 249 8.81 10.86 -16.98
C ALA A 249 9.44 9.63 -17.64
N MET A 250 9.44 9.57 -18.98
CA MET A 250 10.06 8.52 -19.77
C MET A 250 11.54 8.34 -19.41
N ASN A 251 12.31 9.43 -19.37
CA ASN A 251 13.74 9.38 -19.03
C ASN A 251 13.96 8.82 -17.61
N LYS A 252 13.13 9.21 -16.64
CA LYS A 252 13.21 8.67 -15.27
C LYS A 252 12.84 7.19 -15.22
N LEU A 253 11.82 6.78 -15.98
CA LEU A 253 11.40 5.38 -16.06
C LEU A 253 12.52 4.51 -16.63
N LEU A 254 13.11 4.91 -17.77
CA LEU A 254 14.21 4.18 -18.41
C LEU A 254 15.36 3.90 -17.43
N VAL A 255 15.79 4.91 -16.67
CA VAL A 255 16.84 4.76 -15.65
C VAL A 255 16.40 3.82 -14.53
N LYS A 256 15.19 3.98 -13.99
CA LYS A 256 14.71 3.20 -12.84
C LYS A 256 14.40 1.74 -13.17
N THR A 257 14.03 1.44 -14.41
CA THR A 257 13.64 0.09 -14.82
C THR A 257 14.74 -0.63 -15.59
N SER A 258 15.83 0.06 -15.94
CA SER A 258 16.87 -0.46 -16.84
C SER A 258 16.28 -0.98 -18.17
N SER A 259 15.21 -0.33 -18.64
CA SER A 259 14.54 -0.67 -19.90
C SER A 259 15.16 0.07 -21.07
N ASN A 260 14.97 -0.45 -22.28
CA ASN A 260 15.43 0.20 -23.50
C ASN A 260 14.44 1.30 -23.93
N GLN A 261 14.93 2.28 -24.70
CA GLN A 261 14.09 3.34 -25.28
C GLN A 261 12.97 2.77 -26.17
N GLU A 262 13.19 1.62 -26.81
CA GLU A 262 12.16 0.91 -27.58
C GLU A 262 11.04 0.30 -26.72
N ASN A 263 11.16 0.26 -25.39
CA ASN A 263 10.10 -0.24 -24.51
C ASN A 263 9.14 0.85 -24.07
N ILE A 264 9.42 2.13 -24.37
CA ILE A 264 8.55 3.23 -23.93
C ILE A 264 8.39 4.30 -25.02
N ARG A 265 7.16 4.75 -25.23
CA ARG A 265 6.84 5.86 -26.15
C ARG A 265 5.98 6.89 -25.44
N VAL A 266 6.16 8.16 -25.77
CA VAL A 266 5.30 9.26 -25.32
C VAL A 266 4.50 9.74 -26.52
N MET A 267 3.19 9.90 -26.33
CA MET A 267 2.28 10.37 -27.37
C MET A 267 1.33 11.42 -26.78
N GLU A 268 1.05 12.46 -27.55
CA GLU A 268 0.14 13.53 -27.13
C GLU A 268 -1.31 13.04 -27.13
N CYS A 269 -2.01 13.22 -26.03
CA CYS A 269 -3.45 12.97 -25.94
C CYS A 269 -4.07 13.89 -24.89
N ASP A 270 -4.90 14.83 -25.33
CA ASP A 270 -5.73 15.66 -24.47
C ASP A 270 -7.16 15.13 -24.43
N LEU A 271 -7.51 14.47 -23.32
CA LEU A 271 -8.86 13.92 -23.12
C LEU A 271 -9.94 15.01 -23.00
N CYS A 272 -9.57 16.29 -22.81
CA CYS A 272 -10.48 17.42 -22.88
C CYS A 272 -10.75 17.92 -24.32
N SER A 273 -10.25 17.22 -25.34
CA SER A 273 -10.53 17.49 -26.75
C SER A 273 -10.83 16.21 -27.51
N LEU A 274 -12.07 16.03 -27.99
CA LEU A 274 -12.44 14.84 -28.78
C LEU A 274 -11.61 14.73 -30.07
N ASN A 275 -11.27 15.87 -30.69
CA ASN A 275 -10.37 15.90 -31.84
C ASN A 275 -8.95 15.43 -31.50
N SER A 276 -8.41 15.80 -30.34
CA SER A 276 -7.12 15.30 -29.87
C SER A 276 -7.16 13.78 -29.67
N VAL A 277 -8.23 13.24 -29.08
CA VAL A 277 -8.42 11.79 -28.93
C VAL A 277 -8.45 11.08 -30.28
N ARG A 278 -9.18 11.60 -31.28
CA ARG A 278 -9.23 11.02 -32.63
C ARG A 278 -7.85 11.06 -33.31
N ALA A 279 -7.13 12.18 -33.21
CA ALA A 279 -5.79 12.33 -33.75
C ALA A 279 -4.79 11.36 -33.09
N PHE A 280 -4.87 11.23 -31.77
CA PHE A 280 -4.09 10.26 -31.00
C PHE A 280 -4.34 8.82 -31.49
N VAL A 281 -5.61 8.41 -31.63
CA VAL A 281 -5.93 7.04 -32.07
C VAL A 281 -5.47 6.78 -33.49
N LYS A 282 -5.59 7.76 -34.39
CA LYS A 282 -5.04 7.65 -35.74
C LYS A 282 -3.54 7.38 -35.70
N MET A 283 -2.78 8.21 -34.98
CA MET A 283 -1.33 8.05 -34.83
C MET A 283 -0.97 6.72 -34.16
N TYR A 284 -1.70 6.31 -33.11
CA TYR A 284 -1.48 5.04 -32.43
C TYR A 284 -1.68 3.85 -33.37
N ASN A 285 -2.72 3.89 -34.21
CA ASN A 285 -2.98 2.83 -35.18
C ASN A 285 -1.93 2.76 -36.29
N GLU A 286 -1.31 3.90 -36.65
CA GLU A 286 -0.23 3.98 -37.64
C GLU A 286 1.13 3.53 -37.08
N GLU A 287 1.41 3.83 -35.82
CA GLU A 287 2.76 3.67 -35.23
C GLU A 287 2.91 2.46 -34.30
N GLU A 288 1.83 1.95 -33.71
CA GLU A 288 1.86 0.83 -32.76
C GLU A 288 1.11 -0.36 -33.33
N ASP A 289 1.75 -1.51 -33.48
CA ASP A 289 1.09 -2.69 -34.07
C ASP A 289 0.05 -3.31 -33.14
N ARG A 290 0.31 -3.28 -31.82
CA ARG A 290 -0.41 -4.06 -30.81
C ARG A 290 -0.96 -3.18 -29.70
N LEU A 291 -2.08 -3.61 -29.11
CA LEU A 291 -2.60 -3.09 -27.85
C LEU A 291 -3.19 -4.25 -27.05
N ASP A 292 -2.46 -4.69 -26.04
CA ASP A 292 -2.88 -5.80 -25.20
C ASP A 292 -3.56 -5.32 -23.90
N ILE A 293 -3.18 -4.14 -23.38
CA ILE A 293 -3.74 -3.58 -22.14
C ILE A 293 -3.98 -2.08 -22.31
N LEU A 294 -5.23 -1.64 -22.16
CA LEU A 294 -5.63 -0.24 -22.09
C LEU A 294 -5.92 0.16 -20.63
N ILE A 295 -5.20 1.15 -20.11
CA ILE A 295 -5.37 1.68 -18.76
C ILE A 295 -5.86 3.14 -18.85
N CYS A 296 -7.16 3.32 -18.62
CA CYS A 296 -7.84 4.60 -18.51
C CYS A 296 -7.64 5.18 -17.09
N ASN A 297 -6.44 5.69 -16.85
CA ASN A 297 -6.00 6.19 -15.54
C ASN A 297 -6.11 7.72 -15.39
N ALA A 298 -5.95 8.48 -16.47
CA ALA A 298 -5.97 9.93 -16.39
C ALA A 298 -7.28 10.46 -15.75
N GLY A 299 -7.17 11.57 -15.03
CA GLY A 299 -8.36 12.24 -14.54
C GLY A 299 -8.10 13.57 -13.87
N LEU A 300 -9.15 14.39 -13.88
CA LEU A 300 -9.25 15.64 -13.16
C LEU A 300 -10.15 15.43 -11.94
N GLY A 301 -9.85 16.11 -10.84
CA GLY A 301 -10.70 16.16 -9.65
C GLY A 301 -10.78 17.57 -9.12
N TRP A 302 -11.93 17.90 -8.50
CA TRP A 302 -12.20 19.17 -7.83
C TRP A 302 -11.93 20.43 -8.66
N SER A 303 -11.99 20.31 -9.98
CA SER A 303 -11.92 21.45 -10.90
C SER A 303 -13.25 22.24 -10.88
N PRO A 304 -13.20 23.57 -11.05
CA PRO A 304 -14.41 24.37 -11.29
C PRO A 304 -15.16 23.82 -12.52
N PRO A 305 -16.50 23.98 -12.59
CA PRO A 305 -17.28 23.55 -13.74
C PRO A 305 -16.99 24.45 -14.95
N VAL A 306 -15.88 24.15 -15.64
CA VAL A 306 -15.47 24.81 -16.88
C VAL A 306 -15.83 23.91 -18.04
N LEU A 307 -16.47 24.48 -19.05
CA LEU A 307 -16.75 23.77 -20.29
C LEU A 307 -15.50 23.69 -21.15
N THR A 308 -15.28 22.53 -21.75
CA THR A 308 -14.28 22.33 -22.79
C THR A 308 -14.72 22.98 -24.11
N LYS A 309 -13.83 22.96 -25.11
CA LYS A 309 -14.17 23.40 -26.47
C LYS A 309 -15.29 22.55 -27.11
N ASP A 310 -15.47 21.32 -26.63
CA ASP A 310 -16.51 20.40 -27.10
C ASP A 310 -17.85 20.62 -26.36
N GLY A 311 -17.92 21.58 -25.43
CA GLY A 311 -19.15 21.96 -24.73
C GLY A 311 -19.49 21.09 -23.51
N PHE A 312 -18.57 20.26 -23.03
CA PHE A 312 -18.78 19.38 -21.88
C PHE A 312 -18.05 19.87 -20.64
N ASN A 313 -18.49 19.45 -19.46
CA ASN A 313 -17.74 19.67 -18.24
C ASN A 313 -16.33 19.07 -18.36
N SER A 314 -15.28 19.83 -18.05
CA SER A 314 -13.89 19.36 -18.19
C SER A 314 -13.58 18.09 -17.40
N VAL A 315 -14.15 17.94 -16.19
CA VAL A 315 -13.99 16.72 -15.38
C VAL A 315 -14.72 15.56 -16.04
N MET A 316 -15.96 15.77 -16.49
CA MET A 316 -16.73 14.72 -17.14
C MET A 316 -16.06 14.27 -18.45
N GLN A 317 -15.56 15.21 -19.23
CA GLN A 317 -14.91 14.89 -20.49
C GLN A 317 -13.58 14.16 -20.27
N ALA A 318 -12.68 14.72 -19.44
CA ALA A 318 -11.38 14.10 -19.19
C ALA A 318 -11.50 12.71 -18.55
N ASN A 319 -12.38 12.56 -17.57
CA ASN A 319 -12.49 11.31 -16.83
C ASN A 319 -13.28 10.26 -17.61
N TYR A 320 -14.35 10.66 -18.30
CA TYR A 320 -15.31 9.74 -18.90
C TYR A 320 -15.38 9.84 -20.42
N LEU A 321 -15.89 10.93 -21.02
CA LEU A 321 -16.19 10.96 -22.46
C LEU A 321 -14.95 10.77 -23.35
N GLY A 322 -13.81 11.36 -22.98
CA GLY A 322 -12.55 11.17 -23.69
C GLY A 322 -12.08 9.71 -23.65
N HIS A 323 -12.16 9.06 -22.50
CA HIS A 323 -11.85 7.63 -22.36
C HIS A 323 -12.87 6.72 -23.06
N PHE A 324 -14.14 7.10 -23.04
CA PHE A 324 -15.20 6.40 -23.74
C PHE A 324 -14.92 6.39 -25.25
N LEU A 325 -14.62 7.56 -25.83
CA LEU A 325 -14.25 7.67 -27.24
C LEU A 325 -12.96 6.88 -27.54
N LEU A 326 -11.92 7.07 -26.73
CA LEU A 326 -10.64 6.38 -26.87
C LEU A 326 -10.80 4.86 -26.89
N THR A 327 -11.58 4.31 -25.95
CA THR A 327 -11.81 2.87 -25.81
C THR A 327 -12.54 2.32 -27.02
N ASN A 328 -13.61 2.99 -27.47
CA ASN A 328 -14.38 2.54 -28.62
C ASN A 328 -13.57 2.57 -29.93
N LEU A 329 -12.73 3.60 -30.14
CA LEU A 329 -11.90 3.69 -31.34
C LEU A 329 -10.73 2.69 -31.36
N LEU A 330 -10.28 2.21 -30.19
CA LEU A 330 -9.20 1.22 -30.05
C LEU A 330 -9.70 -0.22 -29.87
N ILE A 331 -11.01 -0.44 -29.80
CA ILE A 331 -11.58 -1.75 -29.46
C ILE A 331 -11.14 -2.86 -30.42
N ASP A 332 -11.07 -2.56 -31.72
CA ASP A 332 -10.68 -3.56 -32.72
C ASP A 332 -9.21 -3.97 -32.62
N LYS A 333 -8.32 -3.08 -32.14
CA LYS A 333 -6.92 -3.42 -31.88
C LYS A 333 -6.78 -4.31 -30.63
N LEU A 334 -7.59 -4.05 -29.60
CA LEU A 334 -7.71 -4.93 -28.43
C LEU A 334 -8.26 -6.31 -28.81
N LYS A 335 -9.25 -6.39 -29.71
CA LYS A 335 -9.79 -7.67 -30.24
C LYS A 335 -8.72 -8.50 -30.94
N LYS A 336 -7.82 -7.86 -31.71
CA LYS A 336 -6.70 -8.54 -32.39
C LYS A 336 -5.63 -9.07 -31.43
N CYS A 337 -5.56 -8.55 -30.20
CA CYS A 337 -4.55 -8.91 -29.20
C CYS A 337 -5.09 -9.75 -28.04
N ARG A 338 -6.24 -10.42 -28.22
CA ARG A 338 -6.82 -11.30 -27.20
C ARG A 338 -5.82 -12.39 -26.72
N PRO A 339 -5.80 -12.75 -25.42
CA PRO A 339 -6.51 -12.10 -24.34
C PRO A 339 -5.93 -10.69 -24.08
N SER A 340 -6.82 -9.70 -24.04
CA SER A 340 -6.49 -8.29 -23.82
C SER A 340 -7.31 -7.73 -22.65
N ARG A 341 -6.97 -6.53 -22.18
CA ARG A 341 -7.57 -5.94 -20.97
C ARG A 341 -7.90 -4.46 -21.14
N ILE A 342 -9.02 -4.03 -20.56
CA ILE A 342 -9.40 -2.62 -20.39
C ILE A 342 -9.61 -2.36 -18.91
N ILE A 343 -8.91 -1.35 -18.37
CA ILE A 343 -8.91 -1.02 -16.94
C ILE A 343 -9.32 0.44 -16.77
N ASN A 344 -10.48 0.66 -16.15
CA ASN A 344 -11.03 1.98 -15.87
C ASN A 344 -10.78 2.38 -14.41
N VAL A 345 -9.97 3.41 -14.19
CA VAL A 345 -9.64 3.89 -12.83
C VAL A 345 -10.74 4.82 -12.32
N SER A 346 -11.63 4.25 -11.52
CA SER A 346 -12.75 4.89 -10.83
C SER A 346 -12.38 5.36 -9.41
N SER A 347 -13.35 5.50 -8.50
CA SER A 347 -13.17 5.94 -7.12
C SER A 347 -14.36 5.54 -6.26
N GLU A 348 -14.14 5.32 -4.96
CA GLU A 348 -15.19 5.13 -3.95
C GLU A 348 -16.21 6.27 -3.89
N LEU A 349 -15.84 7.47 -4.36
CA LEU A 349 -16.77 8.60 -4.45
C LEU A 349 -17.96 8.33 -5.37
N HIS A 350 -17.92 7.34 -6.27
CA HIS A 350 -19.10 6.93 -7.04
C HIS A 350 -20.31 6.59 -6.15
N LYS A 351 -20.07 6.09 -4.92
CA LYS A 351 -21.11 5.71 -3.94
C LYS A 351 -21.86 6.91 -3.35
N ALA A 352 -21.30 8.12 -3.51
CA ALA A 352 -21.94 9.36 -3.08
C ALA A 352 -23.10 9.77 -4.01
N VAL A 353 -23.11 9.29 -5.27
CA VAL A 353 -24.17 9.60 -6.24
C VAL A 353 -25.44 8.81 -5.87
N LYS A 354 -26.55 9.54 -5.69
CA LYS A 354 -27.86 8.96 -5.33
C LYS A 354 -28.83 8.87 -6.51
N SER A 355 -28.68 9.77 -7.48
CA SER A 355 -29.47 9.81 -8.71
C SER A 355 -28.66 10.46 -9.83
N ILE A 356 -29.08 10.23 -11.07
CA ILE A 356 -28.49 10.83 -12.27
C ILE A 356 -29.54 11.75 -12.89
N ASP A 357 -29.20 13.02 -13.03
CA ASP A 357 -29.96 13.93 -13.89
C ASP A 357 -29.52 13.74 -15.34
N TRP A 358 -30.34 13.03 -16.10
CA TRP A 358 -30.07 12.72 -17.49
C TRP A 358 -30.25 13.91 -18.44
N SER A 359 -30.92 14.98 -18.01
CA SER A 359 -31.06 16.20 -18.81
C SER A 359 -29.76 16.99 -18.86
N ASP A 360 -28.90 16.81 -17.86
CA ASP A 360 -27.59 17.46 -17.74
C ASP A 360 -26.47 16.45 -17.41
N ALA A 361 -26.45 15.28 -18.08
CA ALA A 361 -25.50 14.22 -17.75
C ALA A 361 -24.03 14.63 -17.94
N PHE A 362 -23.74 15.58 -18.85
CA PHE A 362 -22.36 15.90 -19.27
C PHE A 362 -21.89 17.34 -19.04
N THR A 363 -22.79 18.32 -18.87
CA THR A 363 -22.37 19.73 -18.68
C THR A 363 -22.25 20.07 -17.20
N GLN A 364 -23.14 19.52 -16.37
CA GLN A 364 -23.12 19.61 -14.90
C GLN A 364 -22.95 21.05 -14.40
N ILE A 365 -23.41 22.04 -15.19
CA ILE A 365 -23.16 23.47 -14.98
C ILE A 365 -23.92 24.02 -13.76
N HIS A 366 -25.00 23.34 -13.35
CA HIS A 366 -25.81 23.70 -12.19
C HIS A 366 -25.39 22.95 -10.91
N THR A 367 -24.38 22.08 -10.98
CA THR A 367 -23.90 21.36 -9.79
C THR A 367 -23.06 22.24 -8.89
N SER A 368 -23.19 22.06 -7.57
CA SER A 368 -22.43 22.86 -6.61
C SER A 368 -20.93 22.62 -6.78
N ARG A 369 -20.13 23.67 -6.60
CA ARG A 369 -18.65 23.62 -6.70
C ARG A 369 -18.01 22.57 -5.77
N TRP A 370 -18.75 22.13 -4.75
CA TRP A 370 -18.30 21.20 -3.69
C TRP A 370 -18.74 19.75 -3.91
N MET A 371 -19.82 19.49 -4.64
CA MET A 371 -20.28 18.14 -5.04
C MET A 371 -20.15 17.91 -6.55
N GLY A 372 -19.16 18.54 -7.19
CA GLY A 372 -19.04 18.68 -8.65
C GLY A 372 -18.98 17.37 -9.43
N ALA A 373 -18.91 17.43 -10.76
CA ALA A 373 -19.01 16.30 -11.71
C ALA A 373 -18.10 15.08 -11.47
N TYR A 374 -17.16 15.12 -10.52
CA TYR A 374 -16.21 14.05 -10.24
C TYR A 374 -16.87 12.73 -9.80
N PRO A 375 -17.68 12.65 -8.71
CA PRO A 375 -18.33 11.39 -8.31
C PRO A 375 -19.17 10.78 -9.44
N LEU A 376 -19.90 11.63 -10.19
CA LEU A 376 -20.70 11.21 -11.33
C LEU A 376 -19.83 10.66 -12.47
N SER A 377 -18.71 11.32 -12.80
CA SER A 377 -17.78 10.81 -13.81
C SER A 377 -17.19 9.45 -13.44
N LYS A 378 -16.92 9.22 -12.14
CA LYS A 378 -16.42 7.95 -11.62
C LYS A 378 -17.49 6.86 -11.62
N LEU A 379 -18.75 7.21 -11.37
CA LEU A 379 -19.89 6.32 -11.58
C LEU A 379 -20.05 5.93 -13.06
N PHE A 380 -19.96 6.89 -13.98
CA PHE A 380 -20.11 6.65 -15.42
C PHE A 380 -19.03 5.71 -15.98
N GLN A 381 -17.81 5.78 -15.46
CA GLN A 381 -16.77 4.79 -15.78
C GLN A 381 -17.18 3.35 -15.41
N ILE A 382 -17.86 3.14 -14.27
CA ILE A 382 -18.33 1.81 -13.84
C ILE A 382 -19.50 1.35 -14.71
N LEU A 383 -20.48 2.22 -14.97
CA LEU A 383 -21.60 1.92 -15.86
C LEU A 383 -21.14 1.56 -17.27
N SER A 384 -20.20 2.32 -17.85
CA SER A 384 -19.62 1.98 -19.15
C SER A 384 -18.81 0.68 -19.12
N THR A 385 -18.17 0.35 -18.01
CA THR A 385 -17.49 -0.95 -17.82
C THR A 385 -18.51 -2.08 -17.84
N LEU A 386 -19.65 -1.91 -17.15
CA LEU A 386 -20.76 -2.86 -17.14
C LEU A 386 -21.29 -3.09 -18.56
N LYS A 387 -21.56 -2.01 -19.31
CA LYS A 387 -22.06 -2.10 -20.69
C LYS A 387 -21.10 -2.86 -21.60
N LEU A 388 -19.82 -2.49 -21.60
CA LEU A 388 -18.80 -3.14 -22.41
C LEU A 388 -18.64 -4.62 -22.05
N LYS A 389 -18.64 -4.96 -20.76
CA LYS A 389 -18.52 -6.34 -20.30
C LYS A 389 -19.70 -7.21 -20.76
N GLY A 390 -20.90 -6.63 -20.87
CA GLY A 390 -22.09 -7.31 -21.38
C GLY A 390 -22.18 -7.43 -22.90
N ASP A 391 -21.42 -6.63 -23.67
CA ASP A 391 -21.42 -6.62 -25.13
C ASP A 391 -20.50 -7.72 -25.72
N LEU A 392 -20.83 -8.98 -25.44
CA LEU A 392 -20.03 -10.15 -25.80
C LEU A 392 -19.58 -10.18 -27.29
N PRO A 393 -20.43 -9.83 -28.29
CA PRO A 393 -19.99 -9.83 -29.68
C PRO A 393 -18.76 -8.94 -29.93
N ASN A 394 -18.63 -7.85 -29.18
CA ASN A 394 -17.50 -6.93 -29.29
C ASN A 394 -16.38 -7.20 -28.28
N THR A 395 -16.67 -7.83 -27.15
CA THR A 395 -15.73 -7.89 -26.02
C THR A 395 -15.33 -9.29 -25.59
N GLU A 396 -15.77 -10.34 -26.28
CA GLU A 396 -15.27 -11.71 -26.07
C GLU A 396 -13.74 -11.72 -26.05
N GLY A 397 -13.12 -12.38 -25.07
CA GLY A 397 -11.66 -12.43 -24.90
C GLY A 397 -11.00 -11.12 -24.44
N ILE A 398 -11.77 -10.07 -24.16
CA ILE A 398 -11.30 -8.81 -23.57
C ILE A 398 -11.78 -8.74 -22.11
N ASN A 399 -10.85 -8.65 -21.17
CA ASN A 399 -11.16 -8.54 -19.76
C ASN A 399 -11.33 -7.08 -19.37
N ILE A 400 -12.51 -6.71 -18.89
CA ILE A 400 -12.90 -5.31 -18.66
C ILE A 400 -13.22 -5.12 -17.19
N PHE A 401 -12.47 -4.22 -16.54
CA PHE A 401 -12.54 -3.98 -15.10
C PHE A 401 -12.62 -2.49 -14.80
N ALA A 402 -13.41 -2.15 -13.80
CA ALA A 402 -13.29 -0.89 -13.08
C ALA A 402 -12.58 -1.13 -11.74
N LEU A 403 -11.95 -0.10 -11.18
CA LEU A 403 -11.32 -0.21 -9.86
C LEU A 403 -11.23 1.11 -9.14
N THR A 404 -10.94 1.07 -7.84
CA THR A 404 -10.46 2.23 -7.08
C THR A 404 -9.02 1.99 -6.61
N PRO A 405 -8.12 2.98 -6.73
CA PRO A 405 -6.80 2.90 -6.12
C PRO A 405 -6.84 3.10 -4.58
N GLY A 406 -8.02 3.43 -4.04
CA GLY A 406 -8.20 3.89 -2.67
C GLY A 406 -7.85 5.37 -2.52
N TRP A 407 -7.71 5.84 -1.28
CA TRP A 407 -7.37 7.24 -1.02
C TRP A 407 -5.86 7.46 -1.16
N VAL A 408 -5.43 8.06 -2.27
CA VAL A 408 -4.01 8.24 -2.63
C VAL A 408 -3.66 9.73 -2.63
N SER A 409 -2.51 10.09 -2.04
CA SER A 409 -1.98 11.45 -2.14
C SER A 409 -1.46 11.65 -3.57
N THR A 410 -2.26 12.30 -4.41
CA THR A 410 -1.90 12.64 -5.79
C THR A 410 -2.10 14.14 -6.03
N SER A 411 -1.53 14.66 -7.12
CA SER A 411 -1.65 16.06 -7.55
C SER A 411 -3.10 16.51 -7.81
N ILE A 412 -4.06 15.58 -7.89
CA ILE A 412 -5.52 15.86 -7.97
C ILE A 412 -6.02 16.69 -6.76
N GLN A 413 -5.18 16.86 -5.73
CA GLN A 413 -5.46 17.63 -4.53
C GLN A 413 -4.50 18.83 -4.35
N ASP A 414 -3.93 19.42 -5.41
CA ASP A 414 -3.00 20.57 -5.31
C ASP A 414 -3.74 21.93 -5.35
N PRO A 415 -4.05 22.55 -4.19
CA PRO A 415 -4.91 23.73 -4.08
C PRO A 415 -4.44 24.99 -4.81
N VAL A 416 -3.16 25.06 -5.24
CA VAL A 416 -2.60 26.23 -5.95
C VAL A 416 -3.17 26.36 -7.36
N GLU A 417 -3.49 25.24 -8.02
CA GLU A 417 -4.07 25.22 -9.37
C GLU A 417 -5.58 25.62 -9.39
N TYR A 418 -6.24 25.75 -8.22
CA TYR A 418 -7.71 25.80 -8.09
C TYR A 418 -8.33 27.15 -7.68
N GLY A 419 -7.53 28.21 -7.52
CA GLY A 419 -8.04 29.57 -7.31
C GLY A 419 -8.93 29.72 -6.05
N LEU A 420 -8.59 29.04 -4.96
CA LEU A 420 -9.40 28.94 -3.72
C LEU A 420 -9.32 30.18 -2.80
N GLY A 421 -8.48 31.16 -3.12
CA GLY A 421 -8.28 32.35 -2.31
C GLY A 421 -7.89 32.05 -0.84
N ILE A 422 -8.02 33.06 0.02
CA ILE A 422 -7.63 32.99 1.44
C ILE A 422 -8.48 31.98 2.24
N PHE A 423 -9.74 31.76 1.88
CA PHE A 423 -10.64 30.87 2.64
C PHE A 423 -10.29 29.39 2.49
N GLY A 424 -9.92 28.93 1.28
CA GLY A 424 -9.46 27.56 1.07
C GLY A 424 -8.07 27.29 1.64
N LEU A 425 -7.23 28.33 1.76
CA LEU A 425 -5.94 28.24 2.45
C LEU A 425 -6.08 28.07 3.97
N ILE A 426 -7.07 28.69 4.60
CA ILE A 426 -7.21 28.69 6.07
C ILE A 426 -7.98 27.47 6.60
N PHE A 427 -9.04 27.02 5.93
CA PHE A 427 -9.91 25.96 6.47
C PHE A 427 -9.81 24.62 5.74
N TYR A 428 -9.61 24.65 4.43
CA TYR A 428 -9.58 23.43 3.60
C TYR A 428 -8.17 22.84 3.51
N TYR A 429 -7.14 23.68 3.42
CA TYR A 429 -5.74 23.26 3.36
C TYR A 429 -5.31 22.45 4.60
N PRO A 430 -5.52 22.89 5.86
CA PRO A 430 -5.13 22.09 7.01
C PRO A 430 -5.95 20.80 7.15
N LEU A 431 -7.24 20.78 6.78
CA LEU A 431 -8.06 19.56 6.80
C LEU A 431 -7.56 18.54 5.77
N VAL A 432 -7.35 18.94 4.52
CA VAL A 432 -6.82 18.07 3.45
C VAL A 432 -5.39 17.65 3.73
N TYR A 433 -4.56 18.54 4.27
CA TYR A 433 -3.17 18.25 4.65
C TYR A 433 -3.09 17.28 5.84
N CYS A 434 -3.91 17.47 6.88
CA CYS A 434 -4.04 16.54 7.99
C CYS A 434 -4.57 15.17 7.52
N MET A 435 -5.56 15.12 6.64
CA MET A 435 -6.02 13.87 6.05
C MET A 435 -4.93 13.22 5.20
N LYS A 436 -4.19 13.99 4.37
CA LYS A 436 -3.09 13.50 3.52
C LYS A 436 -2.00 12.83 4.36
N PHE A 437 -1.67 13.41 5.52
CA PHE A 437 -0.61 12.90 6.38
C PHE A 437 -1.02 11.64 7.18
N THR A 438 -2.33 11.41 7.37
CA THR A 438 -2.83 10.35 8.26
C THR A 438 -3.44 9.15 7.53
N PHE A 439 -3.96 9.31 6.32
CA PHE A 439 -4.69 8.23 5.61
C PHE A 439 -4.30 8.03 4.14
N ALA A 440 -3.42 8.85 3.56
CA ALA A 440 -3.12 8.74 2.13
C ALA A 440 -2.15 7.60 1.83
N LYS A 441 -2.55 6.73 0.90
CA LYS A 441 -1.65 5.81 0.21
C LYS A 441 -0.62 6.59 -0.61
N THR A 442 0.56 6.01 -0.76
CA THR A 442 1.55 6.49 -1.75
C THR A 442 1.05 6.19 -3.16
N ALA A 443 1.57 6.88 -4.18
CA ALA A 443 1.28 6.57 -5.57
C ALA A 443 1.60 5.10 -5.92
N LYS A 444 2.71 4.57 -5.39
CA LYS A 444 3.11 3.17 -5.57
C LYS A 444 2.04 2.21 -5.02
N THR A 445 1.56 2.49 -3.82
CA THR A 445 0.48 1.75 -3.16
C THR A 445 -0.84 1.86 -3.93
N GLY A 446 -1.16 3.03 -4.48
CA GLY A 446 -2.35 3.27 -5.32
C GLY A 446 -2.32 2.51 -6.64
N ALA A 447 -1.14 2.31 -7.22
CA ALA A 447 -0.96 1.59 -8.49
C ALA A 447 -1.25 0.08 -8.37
N GLN A 448 -1.26 -0.48 -7.17
CA GLN A 448 -1.25 -1.94 -7.00
C GLN A 448 -2.51 -2.63 -7.51
N THR A 449 -3.70 -2.07 -7.26
CA THR A 449 -4.95 -2.63 -7.82
C THR A 449 -4.95 -2.55 -9.35
N ILE A 450 -4.38 -1.50 -9.92
CA ILE A 450 -4.25 -1.35 -11.39
C ILE A 450 -3.33 -2.44 -11.93
N ILE A 451 -2.16 -2.62 -11.31
CA ILE A 451 -1.19 -3.66 -11.69
C ILE A 451 -1.84 -5.04 -11.56
N TYR A 452 -2.53 -5.33 -10.46
CA TYR A 452 -3.28 -6.57 -10.26
C TYR A 452 -4.25 -6.84 -11.41
N CYS A 453 -5.12 -5.87 -11.73
CA CYS A 453 -6.06 -5.98 -12.84
C CYS A 453 -5.35 -6.14 -14.20
N ALA A 454 -4.17 -5.54 -14.37
CA ALA A 454 -3.39 -5.60 -15.61
C ALA A 454 -2.69 -6.94 -15.84
N VAL A 455 -2.19 -7.60 -14.79
CA VAL A 455 -1.26 -8.73 -14.99
C VAL A 455 -1.73 -10.05 -14.41
N GLU A 456 -2.67 -10.06 -13.46
CA GLU A 456 -3.08 -11.28 -12.79
C GLU A 456 -3.83 -12.22 -13.77
N SER A 457 -3.24 -13.39 -14.03
CA SER A 457 -3.79 -14.39 -14.97
C SER A 457 -5.15 -14.95 -14.53
N LYS A 458 -5.38 -15.16 -13.23
CA LYS A 458 -6.66 -15.71 -12.75
C LYS A 458 -7.86 -14.82 -13.07
N LEU A 459 -7.63 -13.52 -13.33
CA LEU A 459 -8.69 -12.58 -13.70
C LEU A 459 -9.20 -12.79 -15.13
N GLU A 460 -8.52 -13.57 -15.98
CA GLU A 460 -9.00 -13.86 -17.34
C GLU A 460 -10.33 -14.62 -17.38
N LYS A 461 -10.68 -15.26 -16.25
CA LYS A 461 -11.96 -15.97 -16.06
C LYS A 461 -12.90 -15.21 -15.12
N SER A 462 -12.53 -14.01 -14.67
CA SER A 462 -13.30 -13.26 -13.67
C SER A 462 -14.51 -12.56 -14.29
N GLN A 463 -15.67 -12.80 -13.67
CA GLN A 463 -16.91 -12.09 -13.95
C GLN A 463 -17.06 -10.83 -13.09
N ASP A 464 -16.09 -10.54 -12.21
CA ASP A 464 -16.15 -9.37 -11.34
C ASP A 464 -16.04 -8.08 -12.15
N LEU A 465 -16.76 -7.06 -11.71
CA LEU A 465 -16.82 -5.75 -12.35
C LEU A 465 -15.82 -4.76 -11.76
N TYR A 466 -15.66 -4.77 -10.42
CA TYR A 466 -15.00 -3.71 -9.68
C TYR A 466 -14.03 -4.25 -8.62
N PHE A 467 -12.85 -3.62 -8.54
CA PHE A 467 -11.78 -4.04 -7.63
C PHE A 467 -11.31 -2.92 -6.70
N GLU A 468 -10.96 -3.31 -5.48
CA GLU A 468 -10.30 -2.47 -4.49
C GLU A 468 -9.28 -3.33 -3.74
N ASN A 469 -8.09 -2.78 -3.44
CA ASN A 469 -7.03 -3.50 -2.70
C ASN A 469 -6.74 -4.89 -3.27
N CYS A 470 -6.66 -5.01 -4.61
CA CYS A 470 -6.43 -6.26 -5.34
C CYS A 470 -7.48 -7.36 -5.09
N ALA A 471 -8.72 -6.98 -4.71
CA ALA A 471 -9.83 -7.91 -4.47
C ALA A 471 -11.14 -7.39 -5.07
N ALA A 472 -12.01 -8.31 -5.48
CA ALA A 472 -13.35 -7.98 -5.98
C ALA A 472 -14.16 -7.30 -4.87
N THR A 473 -14.82 -6.19 -5.19
CA THR A 473 -15.50 -5.33 -4.21
C THR A 473 -16.85 -4.87 -4.74
N LYS A 474 -17.83 -4.75 -3.84
CA LYS A 474 -19.18 -4.29 -4.19
C LYS A 474 -19.22 -2.79 -4.49
N VAL A 475 -20.02 -2.44 -5.49
CA VAL A 475 -20.35 -1.07 -5.90
C VAL A 475 -21.77 -0.68 -5.47
N SER A 476 -22.16 0.57 -5.69
CA SER A 476 -23.54 1.01 -5.45
C SER A 476 -24.53 0.30 -6.39
N SER A 477 -25.81 0.19 -5.98
CA SER A 477 -26.88 -0.37 -6.82
C SER A 477 -27.01 0.36 -8.16
N LEU A 478 -26.87 1.68 -8.14
CA LEU A 478 -26.89 2.52 -9.34
C LEU A 478 -25.74 2.22 -10.30
N ALA A 479 -24.58 1.73 -9.82
CA ALA A 479 -23.43 1.40 -10.65
C ALA A 479 -23.58 0.06 -11.40
N VAL A 480 -24.57 -0.75 -11.03
CA VAL A 480 -24.92 -2.02 -11.67
C VAL A 480 -26.33 -2.00 -12.28
N ASP A 481 -26.92 -0.80 -12.43
CA ASP A 481 -28.22 -0.63 -13.08
C ASP A 481 -28.08 -0.67 -14.61
N GLU A 482 -28.54 -1.75 -15.23
CA GLU A 482 -28.45 -1.97 -16.67
C GLU A 482 -29.21 -0.90 -17.48
N VAL A 483 -30.34 -0.40 -16.97
CA VAL A 483 -31.13 0.65 -17.63
C VAL A 483 -30.35 1.95 -17.71
N SER A 484 -29.74 2.38 -16.60
CA SER A 484 -28.84 3.53 -16.57
C SER A 484 -27.61 3.32 -17.44
N SER A 485 -27.04 2.12 -17.44
CA SER A 485 -25.89 1.75 -18.27
C SER A 485 -26.19 1.91 -19.76
N ASP A 486 -27.32 1.38 -20.23
CA ASP A 486 -27.78 1.47 -21.61
C ASP A 486 -28.09 2.91 -22.03
N ARG A 487 -28.75 3.67 -21.14
CA ARG A 487 -29.06 5.07 -21.38
C ARG A 487 -27.80 5.91 -21.49
N LEU A 488 -26.86 5.72 -20.57
CA LEU A 488 -25.56 6.39 -20.59
C LEU A 488 -24.81 6.09 -21.89
N TRP A 489 -24.77 4.82 -22.31
CA TRP A 489 -24.08 4.40 -23.52
C TRP A 489 -24.60 5.14 -24.76
N LYS A 490 -25.94 5.15 -24.97
CA LYS A 490 -26.58 5.84 -26.10
C LYS A 490 -26.29 7.34 -26.11
N LEU A 491 -26.39 7.99 -24.94
CA LEU A 491 -26.07 9.40 -24.81
C LEU A 491 -24.60 9.69 -25.08
N SER A 492 -23.71 8.80 -24.65
CA SER A 492 -22.26 8.94 -24.84
C SER A 492 -21.90 8.81 -26.32
N CYS A 493 -22.41 7.79 -27.04
CA CYS A 493 -22.21 7.65 -28.49
C CYS A 493 -22.65 8.91 -29.25
N LYS A 494 -23.84 9.44 -28.92
CA LYS A 494 -24.32 10.69 -29.52
C LYS A 494 -23.41 11.88 -29.18
N ALA A 495 -22.96 11.99 -27.93
CA ALA A 495 -22.15 13.11 -27.48
C ALA A 495 -20.74 13.12 -28.10
N VAL A 496 -20.16 11.94 -28.36
CA VAL A 496 -18.82 11.84 -28.95
C VAL A 496 -18.82 11.56 -30.45
N GLU A 497 -20.00 11.49 -31.09
CA GLU A 497 -20.18 11.21 -32.52
C GLU A 497 -19.59 9.84 -32.94
N LEU A 498 -20.09 8.77 -32.31
CA LEU A 498 -19.77 7.36 -32.64
C LEU A 498 -20.97 6.62 -33.24
#